data_AF-A0A7X7UQH5-F1
#
_entry.id   AF-A0A7X7UQH5-F1
#
_cell.length_a   1.000
_cell.length_b   1.000
_cell.length_c   1.000
_cell.angle_alpha   90.00
_cell.angle_beta   90.00
_cell.angle_gamma   90.00
#
_symmetry.space_group_name_H-M   'P 1'
#
loop_
_entity.id
_entity.type
_entity.pdbx_description
1 polymer ?
#
loop_
_entity_poly.entity_id
_entity_poly.type
_entity_poly.pdbx_seq_one_letter_code
_entity_poly.pdbx_strand_id
1 'polypeptide(L)'
;MAAKETKKTTGALAVFTKEYKYEGLILLFLSIIAIVLGAMVLIGESTSGESGLTINRNVFLIGDYPKAFAWILIILGVMSLILAAWPYIKPSISELKRVSWASRGTLIQNTATVFAFVLIMALFFLLSDYLLGFLMKFFDWLAGKMPL
;
A
#
# COMPACT_ATOMS: atom_id res chain seq x y z
N MET A 1 -44.69 -27.61 -8.82
CA MET A 1 -43.83 -26.82 -9.71
C MET A 1 -44.28 -25.37 -9.60
N ALA A 2 -43.58 -24.53 -8.84
CA ALA A 2 -43.95 -23.12 -8.68
C ALA A 2 -43.10 -22.27 -9.63
N ALA A 3 -43.77 -21.48 -10.47
CA ALA A 3 -43.15 -20.64 -11.47
C ALA A 3 -42.26 -19.56 -10.83
N LYS A 4 -41.01 -19.49 -11.28
CA LYS A 4 -40.04 -18.47 -10.87
C LYS A 4 -40.31 -17.22 -11.71
N GLU A 5 -41.05 -16.25 -11.15
CA GLU A 5 -41.27 -14.96 -11.81
C GLU A 5 -39.94 -14.22 -11.97
N THR A 6 -39.50 -14.11 -13.23
CA THR A 6 -38.38 -13.27 -13.63
C THR A 6 -38.80 -11.80 -13.53
N LYS A 7 -38.47 -11.17 -12.41
CA LYS A 7 -38.63 -9.73 -12.19
C LYS A 7 -37.88 -8.98 -13.31
N LYS A 8 -38.62 -8.44 -14.29
CA LYS A 8 -38.10 -7.56 -15.35
C LYS A 8 -37.51 -6.31 -14.69
N THR A 9 -36.19 -6.25 -14.55
CA THR A 9 -35.50 -5.03 -14.18
C THR A 9 -35.48 -4.09 -15.39
N THR A 10 -36.00 -2.89 -15.22
CA THR A 10 -36.02 -1.83 -16.24
C THR A 10 -34.58 -1.58 -16.70
N GLY A 11 -34.32 -1.52 -18.02
CA GLY A 11 -32.96 -1.44 -18.57
C GLY A 11 -32.10 -0.30 -18.00
N ALA A 12 -32.72 0.79 -17.52
CA ALA A 12 -32.04 1.87 -16.80
C ALA A 12 -31.37 1.40 -15.49
N LEU A 13 -32.03 0.55 -14.70
CA LEU A 13 -31.45 -0.02 -13.47
C LEU A 13 -30.26 -0.94 -13.78
N ALA A 14 -30.32 -1.67 -14.89
CA ALA A 14 -29.21 -2.53 -15.32
C ALA A 14 -27.98 -1.72 -15.76
N VAL A 15 -28.17 -0.53 -16.33
CA VAL A 15 -27.09 0.40 -16.70
C VAL A 15 -26.44 1.02 -15.46
N PHE A 16 -27.22 1.41 -14.44
CA PHE A 16 -26.68 1.91 -13.16
C PHE A 16 -25.98 0.84 -12.32
N THR A 17 -26.29 -0.44 -12.54
CA THR A 17 -25.67 -1.57 -11.82
C THR A 17 -24.43 -2.11 -12.56
N LYS A 18 -24.12 -1.58 -13.75
CA LYS A 18 -22.97 -2.03 -14.53
C LYS A 18 -21.73 -1.32 -14.00
N GLU A 19 -20.93 -2.02 -13.20
CA GLU A 19 -19.63 -1.53 -12.75
C GLU A 19 -18.70 -1.36 -13.96
N TYR A 20 -18.52 -0.13 -14.44
CA TYR A 20 -17.48 0.15 -15.42
C TYR A 20 -16.13 0.14 -14.72
N LYS A 21 -15.36 -0.93 -14.94
CA LYS A 21 -14.02 -1.15 -14.35
C LYS A 21 -13.08 0.07 -14.44
N TYR A 22 -13.22 0.89 -15.47
CA TYR A 22 -12.39 2.06 -15.72
C TYR A 22 -12.85 3.32 -14.97
N GLU A 23 -14.14 3.44 -14.62
CA GLU A 23 -14.66 4.60 -13.87
C GLU A 23 -14.07 4.65 -12.46
N GLY A 24 -13.97 3.51 -11.78
CA GLY A 24 -13.34 3.44 -10.46
C GLY A 24 -11.86 3.82 -10.45
N LEU A 25 -11.11 3.47 -11.51
CA LEU A 25 -9.69 3.81 -11.63
C LEU A 25 -9.48 5.31 -11.90
N ILE A 26 -10.30 5.89 -12.78
CA ILE A 26 -10.29 7.33 -13.06
C ILE A 26 -10.67 8.11 -11.80
N LEU A 27 -11.69 7.64 -11.08
CA LEU A 27 -12.15 8.25 -9.84
C LEU A 27 -11.10 8.14 -8.72
N LEU A 28 -10.39 7.01 -8.63
CA LEU A 28 -9.23 6.85 -7.75
C LEU A 28 -8.15 7.91 -8.07
N PHE A 29 -7.76 8.03 -9.33
CA PHE A 29 -6.74 8.99 -9.75
C PHE A 29 -7.16 10.45 -9.50
N LEU A 30 -8.39 10.81 -9.85
CA LEU A 30 -8.96 12.14 -9.60
C LEU A 30 -9.07 12.44 -8.10
N SER A 31 -9.43 11.46 -7.28
CA SER A 31 -9.51 11.63 -5.83
C SER A 31 -8.16 11.96 -5.21
N ILE A 32 -7.09 11.30 -5.66
CA ILE A 32 -5.72 11.59 -5.21
C ILE A 32 -5.33 13.01 -5.60
N ILE A 33 -5.56 13.41 -6.86
CA ILE A 33 -5.28 14.77 -7.32
C ILE A 33 -6.05 15.79 -6.49
N ALA A 34 -7.35 15.57 -6.25
CA ALA A 34 -8.17 16.45 -5.44
C ALA A 34 -7.58 16.59 -4.03
N ILE A 35 -7.30 15.50 -3.33
CA ILE A 35 -6.72 15.57 -1.98
C ILE A 35 -5.40 16.36 -1.97
N VAL A 36 -4.52 16.10 -2.95
CA VAL A 36 -3.23 16.80 -3.07
C VAL A 36 -3.42 18.30 -3.32
N LEU A 37 -4.30 18.68 -4.25
CA LEU A 37 -4.58 20.09 -4.54
C LEU A 37 -5.21 20.81 -3.34
N GLY A 38 -6.16 20.15 -2.66
CA GLY A 38 -6.79 20.70 -1.46
C GLY A 38 -5.79 20.88 -0.32
N ALA A 39 -4.90 19.91 -0.12
CA ALA A 39 -3.82 20.02 0.85
C ALA A 39 -2.84 21.15 0.50
N MET A 40 -2.43 21.27 -0.77
CA MET A 40 -1.56 22.34 -1.25
C MET A 40 -2.16 23.73 -1.07
N VAL A 41 -3.47 23.89 -1.29
CA VAL A 41 -4.19 25.15 -1.02
C VAL A 41 -4.22 25.45 0.47
N LEU A 42 -4.49 24.43 1.30
CA LEU A 42 -4.55 24.60 2.75
C LEU A 42 -3.19 25.02 3.34
N ILE A 43 -2.09 24.48 2.81
CA ILE A 43 -0.72 24.86 3.18
C ILE A 43 -0.45 26.30 2.73
N GLY A 44 -0.78 26.65 1.47
CA GLY A 44 -0.62 28.00 0.92
C GLY A 44 -1.32 29.08 1.73
N GLU A 45 -2.55 28.85 2.15
CA GLU A 45 -3.32 29.78 2.98
C GLU A 45 -2.92 29.77 4.47
N SER A 46 -2.16 28.78 4.93
CA SER A 46 -1.68 28.69 6.32
C SER A 46 -0.30 29.32 6.51
N THR A 47 0.54 29.28 5.47
CA THR A 47 1.90 29.84 5.47
C THR A 47 1.96 31.17 4.70
N SER A 48 0.83 31.87 4.57
CA SER A 48 0.74 33.17 3.88
C SER A 48 1.39 33.20 2.48
N GLY A 49 1.37 32.07 1.76
CA GLY A 49 1.93 31.93 0.42
C GLY A 49 3.42 31.63 0.32
N GLU A 50 4.15 31.38 1.41
CA GLU A 50 5.57 30.98 1.35
C GLU A 50 5.76 29.53 0.84
N SER A 51 4.74 28.70 0.96
CA SER A 51 4.76 27.30 0.50
C SER A 51 3.34 26.86 0.16
N GLY A 52 3.15 26.16 -0.96
CA GLY A 52 1.85 25.66 -1.42
C GLY A 52 1.18 26.55 -2.49
N LEU A 53 -0.14 26.41 -2.65
CA LEU A 53 -0.94 27.14 -3.64
C LEU A 53 -1.79 28.22 -2.95
N THR A 54 -1.72 29.46 -3.42
CA THR A 54 -2.60 30.54 -2.94
C THR A 54 -3.74 30.78 -3.93
N ILE A 55 -4.89 31.16 -3.42
CA ILE A 55 -6.06 31.45 -4.26
C ILE A 55 -6.16 32.95 -4.47
N ASN A 56 -6.32 33.36 -5.73
CA ASN A 56 -6.54 34.76 -6.06
C ASN A 56 -7.87 35.23 -5.45
N ARG A 57 -7.83 36.34 -4.70
CA ARG A 57 -8.99 36.95 -4.03
C ARG A 57 -10.09 37.40 -4.99
N ASN A 58 -9.78 37.61 -6.27
CA ASN A 58 -10.74 38.02 -7.29
C ASN A 58 -11.64 36.88 -7.81
N VAL A 59 -11.40 35.63 -7.36
CA VAL A 59 -12.21 34.49 -7.76
C VAL A 59 -13.48 34.44 -6.93
N PHE A 60 -14.64 34.51 -7.60
CA PHE A 60 -15.95 34.46 -6.96
C PHE A 60 -16.10 33.24 -6.04
N LEU A 61 -16.55 33.47 -4.79
CA LEU A 61 -16.76 32.50 -3.69
C LEU A 61 -15.50 31.82 -3.13
N ILE A 62 -14.56 31.45 -3.99
CA ILE A 62 -13.35 30.72 -3.58
C ILE A 62 -12.31 31.68 -2.99
N GLY A 63 -12.19 32.89 -3.54
CA GLY A 63 -11.27 33.93 -3.07
C GLY A 63 -11.60 34.46 -1.67
N ASP A 64 -12.89 34.48 -1.31
CA ASP A 64 -13.36 34.90 0.01
C ASP A 64 -13.16 33.80 1.07
N TYR A 65 -13.26 32.53 0.68
CA TYR A 65 -13.19 31.37 1.60
C TYR A 65 -12.24 30.25 1.12
N PRO A 66 -10.95 30.54 0.88
CA PRO A 66 -10.04 29.57 0.27
C PRO A 66 -9.76 28.35 1.19
N LYS A 67 -9.74 28.55 2.52
CA LYS A 67 -9.62 27.45 3.50
C LYS A 67 -10.85 26.53 3.49
N ALA A 68 -12.05 27.09 3.34
CA ALA A 68 -13.28 26.28 3.28
C ALA A 68 -13.33 25.46 1.98
N PHE A 69 -12.95 26.08 0.85
CA PHE A 69 -12.82 25.39 -0.42
C PHE A 69 -11.82 24.22 -0.34
N ALA A 70 -10.65 24.43 0.26
CA ALA A 70 -9.65 23.38 0.45
C ALA A 70 -10.21 22.19 1.23
N TRP A 71 -10.89 22.43 2.36
CA TRP A 71 -11.50 21.37 3.16
C TRP A 71 -12.60 20.62 2.42
N ILE A 72 -13.48 21.33 1.69
CA ILE A 72 -14.52 20.70 0.87
C ILE A 72 -13.89 19.78 -0.18
N LEU A 73 -12.83 20.26 -0.84
CA LEU A 73 -12.15 19.52 -1.89
C LEU A 73 -11.40 18.29 -1.33
N ILE A 74 -10.79 18.39 -0.16
CA ILE A 74 -10.20 17.25 0.56
C ILE A 74 -11.29 16.24 0.95
N ILE A 75 -12.39 16.67 1.55
CA ILE A 75 -13.48 15.79 1.99
C ILE A 75 -14.09 15.05 0.80
N LEU A 76 -14.38 15.75 -0.30
CA LEU A 76 -14.88 15.15 -1.53
C LEU A 76 -13.85 14.17 -2.11
N GLY A 77 -12.58 14.53 -2.10
CA GLY A 77 -11.49 13.65 -2.48
C GLY A 77 -11.45 12.36 -1.65
N VAL A 78 -11.51 12.46 -0.33
CA VAL A 78 -11.52 11.28 0.57
C VAL A 78 -12.75 10.40 0.33
N MET A 79 -13.93 11.00 0.21
CA MET A 79 -15.17 10.27 -0.09
C MET A 79 -15.07 9.53 -1.42
N SER A 80 -14.56 10.21 -2.45
CA SER A 80 -14.30 9.64 -3.77
C SER A 80 -13.29 8.49 -3.70
N LEU A 81 -12.19 8.66 -2.97
CA LEU A 81 -11.18 7.62 -2.76
C LEU A 81 -11.78 6.36 -2.10
N ILE A 82 -12.61 6.55 -1.07
CA ILE A 82 -13.30 5.44 -0.39
C ILE A 82 -14.22 4.71 -1.37
N LEU A 83 -15.01 5.43 -2.18
CA LEU A 83 -15.92 4.83 -3.16
C LEU A 83 -15.15 4.05 -4.25
N ALA A 84 -14.04 4.59 -4.76
CA ALA A 84 -13.19 3.89 -5.73
C ALA A 84 -12.49 2.66 -5.15
N ALA A 85 -12.06 2.72 -3.88
CA ALA A 85 -11.36 1.63 -3.22
C ALA A 85 -12.30 0.54 -2.67
N TRP A 86 -13.57 0.88 -2.39
CA TRP A 86 -14.58 -0.02 -1.84
C TRP A 86 -14.73 -1.37 -2.57
N PRO A 87 -14.82 -1.44 -3.92
CA PRO A 87 -14.95 -2.71 -4.63
C PRO A 87 -13.75 -3.64 -4.44
N TYR A 88 -12.58 -3.12 -4.07
CA TYR A 88 -11.38 -3.92 -3.77
C TYR A 88 -11.33 -4.30 -2.29
N ILE A 89 -11.63 -3.36 -1.39
CA ILE A 89 -11.56 -3.59 0.06
C ILE A 89 -12.61 -4.60 0.52
N LYS A 90 -13.86 -4.50 0.01
CA LYS A 90 -14.97 -5.37 0.42
C LYS A 90 -14.67 -6.87 0.20
N PRO A 91 -14.24 -7.34 -1.00
CA PRO A 91 -13.87 -8.73 -1.18
C PRO A 91 -12.62 -9.11 -0.38
N SER A 92 -11.61 -8.25 -0.28
CA SER A 92 -10.40 -8.53 0.52
C SER A 92 -10.71 -8.79 1.99
N ILE A 93 -11.64 -8.04 2.61
CA ILE A 93 -12.08 -8.31 4.00
C ILE A 93 -12.73 -9.70 4.10
N SER A 94 -13.50 -10.11 3.10
CA SER A 94 -14.12 -11.44 3.09
C SER A 94 -13.09 -12.57 2.94
N GLU A 95 -11.98 -12.32 2.24
CA GLU A 95 -10.86 -13.24 2.10
C GLU A 95 -9.99 -13.29 3.35
N LEU A 96 -9.74 -12.15 4.00
CA LEU A 96 -9.04 -12.09 5.30
C LEU A 96 -9.74 -12.93 6.37
N LYS A 97 -11.08 -12.99 6.34
CA LYS A 97 -11.84 -13.89 7.23
C LYS A 97 -11.65 -15.38 6.93
N ARG A 98 -11.23 -15.72 5.71
CA ARG A 98 -10.90 -17.10 5.31
C ARG A 98 -9.46 -17.48 5.64
N VAL A 99 -8.61 -16.50 5.94
CA VAL A 99 -7.24 -16.77 6.40
C VAL A 99 -7.34 -17.43 7.78
N SER A 100 -7.03 -18.73 7.82
CA SER A 100 -6.86 -19.45 9.07
C SER A 100 -5.65 -18.88 9.80
N TRP A 101 -5.90 -18.17 10.90
CA TRP A 101 -4.83 -17.70 11.77
C TRP A 101 -4.00 -18.88 12.25
N ALA A 102 -2.67 -18.75 12.18
CA ALA A 102 -1.76 -19.79 12.63
C ALA A 102 -2.01 -20.08 14.11
N SER A 103 -2.13 -21.36 14.46
CA SER A 103 -2.22 -21.77 15.85
C SER A 103 -0.90 -21.46 16.57
N ARG A 104 -0.93 -21.28 17.90
CA ARG A 104 0.30 -21.09 18.70
C ARG A 104 1.32 -22.22 18.47
N GLY A 105 0.87 -23.45 18.25
CA GLY A 105 1.73 -24.59 17.92
C GLY A 105 2.41 -24.43 16.55
N THR A 106 1.65 -24.06 15.53
CA THR A 106 2.18 -23.82 14.17
C THR A 106 3.18 -22.66 14.15
N LEU A 107 2.93 -21.61 14.93
CA LEU A 107 3.85 -20.47 15.06
C LEU A 107 5.18 -20.90 15.67
N ILE A 108 5.16 -21.67 16.76
CA ILE A 108 6.39 -22.17 17.41
C ILE A 108 7.14 -23.11 16.49
N GLN A 109 6.44 -24.02 15.81
CA GLN A 109 7.05 -24.95 14.85
C GLN A 109 7.74 -24.20 13.70
N ASN A 110 7.04 -23.28 13.05
CA ASN A 110 7.61 -22.48 11.96
C ASN A 110 8.81 -21.65 12.44
N THR A 111 8.70 -21.03 13.61
CA THR A 111 9.79 -20.25 14.20
C THR A 111 11.00 -21.13 14.50
N ALA A 112 10.79 -22.31 15.09
CA ALA A 112 11.86 -23.26 15.38
C ALA A 112 12.53 -23.78 14.10
N THR A 113 11.75 -24.06 13.05
CA THR A 113 12.29 -24.47 11.74
C THR A 113 13.18 -23.39 11.13
N VAL A 114 12.71 -22.14 11.10
CA VAL A 114 13.49 -21.02 10.57
C VAL A 114 14.73 -20.76 11.44
N PHE A 115 14.59 -20.82 12.76
CA PHE A 115 15.71 -20.65 13.68
C PHE A 115 16.78 -21.72 13.51
N ALA A 116 16.38 -23.00 13.38
CA ALA A 116 17.29 -24.11 13.10
C ALA A 116 18.00 -23.91 11.75
N PHE A 117 17.29 -23.46 10.72
CA PHE A 117 17.89 -23.16 9.42
C PHE A 117 18.94 -22.05 9.53
N VAL A 118 18.64 -20.96 10.26
CA VAL A 118 19.58 -19.86 10.51
C VAL A 118 20.83 -20.36 11.24
N LEU A 119 20.67 -21.23 12.26
CA LEU A 119 21.81 -21.82 12.97
C LEU A 119 22.69 -22.69 12.05
N ILE A 120 22.09 -23.50 11.19
CA ILE A 120 22.83 -24.32 10.21
C ILE A 120 23.62 -23.41 9.26
N MET A 121 23.00 -22.34 8.76
CA MET A 121 23.67 -21.37 7.89
C MET A 121 24.81 -20.64 8.60
N ALA A 122 24.61 -20.23 9.85
CA ALA A 122 25.65 -19.59 10.65
C ALA A 122 26.85 -20.53 10.87
N LEU A 123 26.58 -21.81 11.16
CA LEU A 123 27.64 -22.82 11.32
C LEU A 123 28.38 -23.07 10.01
N PHE A 124 27.66 -23.12 8.89
CA PHE A 124 28.24 -23.26 7.56
C PHE A 124 29.19 -22.08 7.24
N PHE A 125 28.79 -20.85 7.54
CA PHE A 125 29.65 -19.68 7.34
C PHE A 125 30.88 -19.71 8.26
N LEU A 126 30.73 -20.02 9.54
CA LEU A 126 31.87 -20.17 10.46
C LEU A 126 32.86 -21.23 9.98
N LEU A 127 32.36 -22.38 9.52
CA LEU A 127 33.21 -23.44 8.99
C LEU A 127 33.90 -23.02 7.70
N SER A 128 33.18 -22.32 6.81
CA SER A 128 33.73 -21.80 5.56
C SER A 128 34.85 -20.79 5.83
N ASP A 129 34.65 -19.85 6.74
CA ASP A 129 35.66 -18.86 7.12
C ASP A 129 36.90 -19.52 7.72
N TYR A 130 36.71 -20.52 8.59
CA TYR A 130 37.81 -21.29 9.15
C TYR A 130 38.61 -22.04 8.05
N LEU A 131 37.91 -22.71 7.14
CA LEU A 131 38.53 -23.49 6.06
C LEU A 131 39.26 -22.60 5.07
N LEU A 132 38.67 -21.46 4.69
CA LEU A 132 39.30 -20.46 3.85
C LEU A 132 40.51 -19.83 4.53
N GLY A 133 40.43 -19.54 5.84
CA GLY A 133 41.55 -19.07 6.64
C GLY A 133 42.71 -20.06 6.66
N PHE A 134 42.43 -21.35 6.84
CA PHE A 134 43.43 -22.41 6.76
C PHE A 134 44.05 -22.50 5.36
N LEU A 135 43.23 -22.46 4.31
CA LEU A 135 43.66 -22.52 2.93
C LEU A 135 44.56 -21.33 2.55
N MET A 136 44.22 -20.12 2.99
CA MET A 136 45.04 -18.92 2.80
C MET A 136 46.40 -19.06 3.49
N LYS A 137 46.45 -19.51 4.74
CA LYS A 137 47.71 -19.78 5.44
C LYS A 137 48.57 -20.83 4.73
N PHE A 138 47.95 -21.89 4.22
CA PHE A 138 48.64 -22.91 3.44
C PHE A 138 49.24 -22.33 2.15
N PHE A 139 48.51 -21.47 1.44
CA PHE A 139 49.03 -20.78 0.25
C PHE A 139 50.15 -19.78 0.58
N ASP A 140 50.04 -19.04 1.68
CA ASP A 140 51.10 -18.11 2.11
C ASP A 140 52.38 -18.85 2.51
N TRP A 141 52.25 -20.02 3.14
CA TRP A 141 53.38 -20.91 3.41
C TRP A 141 54.00 -21.44 2.10
N LEU A 142 53.20 -21.94 1.16
CA LEU A 142 53.67 -22.37 -0.17
C LEU A 142 54.36 -21.25 -0.95
N ALA A 143 53.89 -20.01 -0.80
CA ALA A 143 54.45 -18.83 -1.45
C ALA A 143 55.72 -18.30 -0.76
N GLY A 144 56.17 -18.92 0.34
CA GLY A 144 57.38 -18.55 1.07
C GLY A 144 57.27 -17.24 1.86
N LYS A 145 56.05 -16.78 2.15
CA LYS A 145 55.78 -15.49 2.84
C LYS A 145 55.75 -15.59 4.37
N MET A 146 55.82 -16.80 4.94
CA MET A 146 55.90 -17.02 6.40
C MET A 146 57.04 -17.99 6.76
N PRO A 147 57.94 -17.66 7.71
CA PRO A 147 58.85 -18.64 8.29
C PRO A 147 58.06 -19.58 9.22
N LEU A 148 58.55 -20.82 9.34
CA LEU A 148 58.02 -21.90 10.19
C LEU A 148 57.66 -21.44 11.61
#